data_AF-S8CFQ5-F1
#
_entry.id   AF-S8CFQ5-F1
#
_cell.length_a   1.000
_cell.length_b   1.000
_cell.length_c   1.000
_cell.angle_alpha   90.00
_cell.angle_beta   90.00
_cell.angle_gamma   90.00
#
_symmetry.space_group_name_H-M   'P 1'
#
loop_
_entity.id
_entity.type
_entity.pdbx_description
1 polymer ?
#
loop_
_entity_poly.entity_id
_entity_poly.type
_entity_poly.pdbx_seq_one_letter_code
_entity_poly.pdbx_strand_id
1 'polypeptide(L)' 'MKNRSHRPPMSEPRHDDWVDGSWTVDCICGVNFDDGEEMVDCDECGVWVHTRCSRYVKGERSFSCDKCRSKKS' A
#
# COMPACT_ATOMS: atom_id res chain seq x y z
N MET A 1 -17.02 -23.01 48.86
CA MET A 1 -17.55 -21.62 48.72
C MET A 1 -16.69 -20.86 47.71
N LYS A 2 -17.31 -19.98 46.93
CA LYS A 2 -16.81 -19.31 45.72
C LYS A 2 -15.55 -18.45 45.95
N ASN A 3 -14.61 -18.43 44.98
CA ASN A 3 -14.21 -17.20 44.26
C ASN A 3 -13.35 -17.58 43.03
N ARG A 4 -13.92 -17.61 41.81
CA ARG A 4 -13.85 -16.53 40.81
C ARG A 4 -12.43 -16.02 40.55
N SER A 5 -11.79 -16.61 39.55
CA SER A 5 -10.88 -15.88 38.68
C SER A 5 -11.12 -16.39 37.27
N HIS A 6 -12.06 -15.72 36.60
CA HIS A 6 -12.24 -15.85 35.17
C HIS A 6 -10.98 -15.28 34.52
N ARG A 7 -10.03 -16.14 34.16
CA ARG A 7 -9.06 -15.80 33.13
C ARG A 7 -9.55 -16.48 31.86
N PRO A 8 -10.32 -15.79 30.99
CA PRO A 8 -10.63 -16.36 29.70
C PRO A 8 -9.30 -16.61 28.94
N PRO A 9 -9.22 -17.71 28.18
CA PRO A 9 -8.08 -18.01 27.35
C PRO A 9 -7.91 -16.95 26.25
N MET A 10 -6.63 -16.73 25.94
CA MET A 10 -6.09 -16.10 24.75
C MET A 10 -6.95 -16.33 23.50
N SER A 11 -7.82 -15.38 23.16
CA SER A 11 -8.46 -15.30 21.85
C SER A 11 -9.31 -14.04 21.79
N GLU A 12 -8.73 -12.94 21.37
CA GLU A 12 -9.33 -12.04 20.38
C GLU A 12 -8.17 -11.28 19.72
N PRO A 13 -8.04 -11.37 18.39
CA PRO A 13 -6.86 -10.93 17.67
C PRO A 13 -6.63 -9.44 17.90
N ARG A 14 -5.35 -9.05 18.01
CA ARG A 14 -4.88 -7.67 17.85
C ARG A 14 -5.71 -7.01 16.75
N HIS A 15 -6.16 -5.78 16.97
CA HIS A 15 -6.56 -4.86 15.91
C HIS A 15 -5.65 -5.06 14.69
N ASP A 16 -6.13 -5.84 13.72
CA ASP A 16 -5.60 -5.91 12.37
C ASP A 16 -6.68 -5.41 11.40
N ASP A 17 -7.66 -4.64 11.92
CA ASP A 17 -8.53 -3.78 11.12
C ASP A 17 -7.77 -2.54 10.58
N TRP A 18 -6.45 -2.65 10.40
CA TRP A 18 -5.56 -1.65 9.82
C TRP A 18 -4.85 -2.15 8.55
N VAL A 19 -5.44 -3.10 7.82
CA VAL A 19 -4.95 -3.37 6.46
C VAL A 19 -6.08 -3.64 5.46
N ASP A 20 -7.25 -3.01 5.65
CA ASP A 20 -8.29 -2.94 4.60
C ASP A 20 -7.91 -1.93 3.48
N GLY A 21 -6.67 -2.03 3.02
CA GLY A 21 -6.11 -1.23 1.96
C GLY A 21 -4.87 -1.94 1.47
N SER A 22 -5.04 -2.93 0.59
CA SER A 22 -3.93 -3.54 -0.13
C SER A 22 -3.40 -2.59 -1.21
N TRP A 23 -3.06 -1.35 -0.84
CA TRP A 23 -2.35 -0.43 -1.73
C TRP A 23 -0.88 -0.87 -1.75
N THR A 24 -0.54 -1.63 -2.77
CA THR A 24 0.82 -2.17 -2.93
C THR A 24 1.72 -1.05 -3.43
N VAL A 25 2.61 -0.57 -2.57
CA VAL A 25 3.68 0.34 -2.99
C VAL A 25 4.78 -0.48 -3.66
N ASP A 26 5.00 -0.26 -4.95
CA ASP A 26 6.01 -0.95 -5.74
C ASP A 26 6.75 0.07 -6.60
N CYS A 27 7.50 0.93 -5.92
CA CYS A 27 8.26 1.98 -6.59
C CYS A 27 9.60 1.45 -7.11
N ILE A 28 10.06 1.96 -8.26
CA ILE A 28 11.35 1.58 -8.85
C ILE A 28 12.56 1.93 -7.97
N CYS A 29 12.40 2.80 -6.96
CA CYS A 29 13.44 3.08 -5.99
C CYS A 29 13.65 1.95 -4.96
N GLY A 30 12.78 0.94 -4.94
CA GLY A 30 12.83 -0.18 -3.99
C GLY A 30 12.06 0.05 -2.68
N VAL A 31 11.44 1.23 -2.54
CA VAL A 31 10.53 1.54 -1.45
C VAL A 31 9.22 0.76 -1.60
N ASN A 32 8.77 0.18 -0.49
CA ASN A 32 7.53 -0.58 -0.36
C ASN A 32 6.62 -0.04 0.76
N PHE A 33 6.93 1.12 1.32
CA PHE A 33 6.17 1.78 2.38
C PHE A 33 6.01 3.27 2.06
N ASP A 34 5.12 3.96 2.79
CA ASP A 34 4.97 5.40 2.64
C ASP A 34 6.09 6.12 3.40
N ASP A 35 7.12 6.59 2.67
CA ASP A 35 8.24 7.39 3.20
C ASP A 35 7.85 8.87 3.44
N GLY A 36 6.58 9.24 3.23
CA GLY A 36 6.11 10.62 3.24
C GLY A 36 6.41 11.40 1.95
N GLU A 37 6.86 10.74 0.88
CA GLU A 37 6.96 11.33 -0.46
C GLU A 37 5.61 11.27 -1.20
N GLU A 38 5.41 12.16 -2.18
CA GLU A 38 4.19 12.20 -2.98
C GLU A 38 4.07 10.94 -3.86
N MET A 39 2.97 10.20 -3.69
CA MET A 39 2.68 8.97 -4.43
C MET A 39 1.52 9.15 -5.41
N VAL A 40 1.54 8.33 -6.46
CA VAL A 40 0.48 8.20 -7.46
C VAL A 40 0.21 6.73 -7.74
N ASP A 41 -1.06 6.38 -7.91
CA ASP A 41 -1.50 5.03 -8.26
C ASP A 41 -1.48 4.81 -9.77
N CYS A 42 -0.95 3.68 -10.20
CA CYS A 42 -0.95 3.30 -11.61
C CYS A 42 -2.32 2.78 -12.05
N ASP A 43 -2.94 3.40 -13.04
CA ASP A 43 -4.25 3.01 -13.56
C ASP A 43 -4.24 1.61 -14.20
N GLU A 44 -3.09 1.15 -14.71
CA GLU A 44 -2.98 -0.17 -15.34
C GLU A 44 -2.81 -1.34 -14.36
N CYS A 45 -2.18 -1.13 -13.20
CA CYS A 45 -1.83 -2.22 -12.28
C CYS A 45 -2.19 -1.96 -10.82
N GLY A 46 -2.68 -0.77 -10.49
CA GLY A 46 -3.11 -0.37 -9.14
C GLY A 46 -1.99 -0.21 -8.12
N VAL A 47 -0.71 -0.27 -8.55
CA VAL A 47 0.43 -0.09 -7.64
C VAL A 47 0.73 1.38 -7.41
N TRP A 48 1.18 1.69 -6.20
CA TRP A 48 1.56 3.03 -5.78
C TRP A 48 3.05 3.22 -5.99
N VAL A 49 3.41 4.33 -6.63
CA VAL A 49 4.80 4.71 -6.89
C VAL A 49 4.99 6.19 -6.61
N HIS A 50 6.21 6.59 -6.30
CA HIS A 50 6.52 8.01 -6.15
C HIS A 50 6.36 8.73 -7.49
N THR A 51 5.65 9.84 -7.48
CA THR A 51 5.48 10.71 -8.66
C THR A 51 6.83 11.12 -9.24
N ARG A 52 7.82 11.33 -8.37
CA ARG A 52 9.21 11.66 -8.72
C ARG A 52 9.96 10.51 -9.41
N CYS A 53 9.76 9.28 -8.96
CA CYS A 53 10.42 8.10 -9.52
C CYS A 53 9.81 7.68 -10.86
N SER A 54 8.49 7.83 -11.00
CA SER A 54 7.79 7.48 -12.23
C SER A 54 7.79 8.59 -13.29
N ARG A 55 8.39 9.75 -12.99
CA ARG A 55 8.32 10.98 -13.81
C ARG A 55 6.87 11.37 -14.13
N TYR A 56 6.00 11.25 -13.12
CA TYR A 56 4.61 11.67 -13.23
C TYR A 56 4.53 13.15 -13.66
N VAL A 57 3.80 13.41 -14.74
CA VAL A 57 3.53 14.76 -15.24
C VAL A 57 2.16 15.20 -14.76
N LYS A 58 2.14 16.19 -13.87
CA LYS A 58 0.90 16.75 -13.33
C LYS A 58 0.07 17.36 -14.46
N GLY A 59 -1.06 16.74 -14.78
CA GLY A 59 -1.93 17.13 -15.89
C GLY A 59 -2.41 15.96 -16.75
N GLU A 60 -1.81 14.78 -16.63
CA GLU A 60 -2.33 13.58 -17.28
C GLU A 60 -3.46 12.96 -16.46
N ARG A 61 -4.52 12.55 -17.16
CA ARG A 61 -5.72 11.91 -16.59
C ARG A 61 -5.53 10.43 -16.28
N SER A 62 -4.50 9.81 -16.83
CA SER A 62 -4.16 8.39 -16.67
C SER A 62 -2.67 8.27 -16.45
N PHE A 63 -2.25 7.50 -15.45
CA PHE A 63 -0.84 7.31 -15.13
C PHE A 63 -0.45 5.83 -15.25
N SER A 64 0.59 5.58 -16.04
CA SER A 64 1.21 4.26 -16.16
C SER A 64 2.59 4.28 -15.50
N CYS A 65 2.84 3.36 -14.56
CA CYS A 65 4.15 3.19 -13.94
C CYS A 65 5.17 2.67 -14.97
N ASP A 66 6.46 2.73 -14.60
CA ASP A 66 7.54 2.33 -15.51
C ASP A 66 7.40 0.86 -15.97
N LYS A 67 7.00 -0.05 -15.08
CA LYS A 67 6.75 -1.47 -15.41
C LYS A 67 5.66 -1.64 -16.48
N CYS A 68 4.59 -0.85 -16.43
CA CYS A 68 3.52 -0.93 -17.42
C CYS A 68 3.94 -0.27 -18.74
N ARG A 69 4.66 0.85 -18.68
CA ARG A 69 5.24 1.53 -19.87
C ARG A 69 6.20 0.62 -20.63
N SER A 70 7.07 -0.12 -19.95
CA SER A 70 8.01 -1.05 -20.59
C SER A 70 7.31 -2.24 -21.26
N LYS A 71 6.13 -2.65 -20.79
CA LYS A 71 5.36 -3.78 -21.38
C LYS A 71 4.62 -3.40 -22.66
N LYS A 72 4.51 -2.11 -23.00
CA LYS A 72 3.78 -1.60 -24.17
C LYS A 72 4.70 -1.33 -25.37
N SER A 73 5.99 -1.64 -25.26
CA SER A 73 7.01 -1.36 -26.27
C SER A 73 7.40 -2.58 -27.10
#